data_AF-A0A7S4HDQ8-F1
#
_entry.id   AF-A0A7S4HDQ8-F1
#
_cell.length_a   1.000
_cell.length_b   1.000
_cell.length_c   1.000
_cell.angle_alpha   90.00
_cell.angle_beta   90.00
_cell.angle_gamma   90.00
#
_symmetry.space_group_name_H-M   'P 1'
#
loop_
_entity.id
_entity.type
_entity.pdbx_description
1 polymer ?
#
loop_
_entity_poly.entity_id
_entity_poly.type
_entity_poly.pdbx_seq_one_letter_code
_entity_poly.pdbx_strand_id
1 'polypeptide(L)'
;FKTIQRYVPGRPNLVPMHGALGSASKSFLLKSAKVGHSSRSHTSMLQDTQLQAGVEDVKANRTEKDEFKSTIHVHRLDDLFEHMWHEEKLAFAHIDVEGAELDVLHGAESTIQRDRPLFSVEVWVHKNHTYTRSLIDTVGAYGYRPYAIAEKCGLNLDCRNLLCVPTERHSAFVAHLTSHDMMQWLSASTAESLIKTVPAG
;
A
#
# COMPACT_ATOMS: atom_id res chain seq x y z
N PHE A 1 -9.72 -13.25 3.89
CA PHE A 1 -8.55 -14.14 3.69
C PHE A 1 -8.82 -15.44 2.90
N LYS A 2 -9.96 -16.14 3.07
CA LYS A 2 -10.26 -17.37 2.28
C LYS A 2 -10.22 -17.18 0.75
N THR A 3 -10.46 -15.97 0.26
CA THR A 3 -10.43 -15.67 -1.18
C THR A 3 -9.04 -15.85 -1.79
N ILE A 4 -7.98 -15.30 -1.20
CA ILE A 4 -6.60 -15.48 -1.70
C ILE A 4 -6.12 -16.92 -1.52
N GLN A 5 -6.40 -17.53 -0.36
CA GLN A 5 -6.01 -18.93 -0.09
C GLN A 5 -6.66 -19.94 -1.05
N ARG A 6 -7.80 -19.61 -1.68
CA ARG A 6 -8.39 -20.41 -2.76
C ARG A 6 -7.62 -20.34 -4.08
N TYR A 7 -6.85 -19.27 -4.32
CA TYR A 7 -6.09 -19.08 -5.56
C TYR A 7 -4.63 -19.51 -5.46
N VAL A 8 -4.13 -19.77 -4.25
CA VAL A 8 -2.75 -20.22 -4.00
C VAL A 8 -2.50 -21.67 -4.47
N PRO A 9 -3.42 -22.64 -4.33
CA PRO A 9 -3.23 -23.98 -4.85
C PRO A 9 -2.96 -23.97 -6.36
N GLY A 10 -1.78 -24.46 -6.77
CA GLY A 10 -1.35 -24.49 -8.18
C GLY A 10 -0.60 -23.24 -8.66
N ARG A 11 -0.33 -22.26 -7.78
CA ARG A 11 0.46 -21.06 -8.09
C ARG A 11 1.64 -20.93 -7.12
N PRO A 12 2.75 -21.65 -7.36
CA PRO A 12 3.89 -21.67 -6.43
C PRO A 12 4.56 -20.30 -6.27
N ASN A 13 4.31 -19.37 -7.19
CA ASN A 13 4.81 -17.99 -7.15
C ASN A 13 3.94 -17.04 -6.32
N LEU A 14 2.83 -17.50 -5.72
CA LEU A 14 2.00 -16.70 -4.82
C LEU A 14 2.22 -17.15 -3.37
N VAL A 15 2.95 -16.32 -2.61
CA VAL A 15 3.23 -16.56 -1.20
C VAL A 15 2.44 -15.56 -0.36
N PRO A 16 1.25 -15.92 0.18
CA PRO A 16 0.51 -15.03 1.05
C PRO A 16 1.24 -14.88 2.39
N MET A 17 1.56 -13.64 2.76
CA MET A 17 2.12 -13.33 4.07
C MET A 17 1.04 -12.73 4.97
N HIS A 18 0.96 -13.17 6.22
CA HIS A 18 0.10 -12.56 7.23
C HIS A 18 0.91 -11.56 8.03
N GLY A 19 0.51 -10.30 7.98
CA GLY A 19 1.18 -9.20 8.67
C GLY A 19 0.85 -7.88 8.01
N ALA A 20 1.43 -6.81 8.53
CA ALA A 20 1.43 -5.50 7.90
C ALA A 20 2.85 -5.13 7.47
N LEU A 21 2.98 -4.10 6.64
CA LEU A 21 4.25 -3.48 6.31
C LEU A 21 4.35 -2.12 7.02
N GLY A 22 5.57 -1.70 7.34
CA GLY A 22 5.81 -0.41 7.96
C GLY A 22 7.30 -0.09 8.14
N SER A 23 7.58 1.06 8.76
CA SER A 23 8.96 1.59 8.88
C SER A 23 9.82 0.85 9.90
N ALA A 24 9.20 0.08 10.79
CA ALA A 24 9.87 -0.67 11.83
C ALA A 24 9.19 -2.03 12.05
N SER A 25 10.02 -3.06 12.24
CA SER A 25 9.55 -4.39 12.60
C SER A 25 9.05 -4.40 14.04
N LYS A 26 7.77 -4.73 14.24
CA LYS A 26 7.10 -4.69 15.55
C LYS A 26 5.94 -5.67 15.60
N SER A 27 5.55 -6.08 16.81
CA SER A 27 4.43 -7.00 17.01
C SER A 27 3.39 -6.37 17.93
N PHE A 28 2.13 -6.48 17.57
CA PHE A 28 1.01 -5.99 18.37
C PHE A 28 0.12 -7.14 18.79
N LEU A 29 -0.27 -7.16 20.06
CA LEU A 29 -1.32 -8.04 20.54
C LEU A 29 -2.68 -7.39 20.29
N LEU A 30 -3.48 -7.97 19.41
CA LEU A 30 -4.88 -7.61 19.28
C LEU A 30 -5.64 -8.15 20.50
N LYS A 31 -6.17 -7.23 21.30
CA LYS A 31 -7.19 -7.54 22.29
C LYS A 31 -8.53 -7.16 21.65
N SER A 32 -9.45 -8.12 21.54
CA SER A 32 -10.79 -7.84 21.02
C SER A 32 -11.45 -6.71 21.82
N ALA A 33 -11.73 -5.58 21.17
CA ALA A 33 -12.58 -4.55 21.73
C ALA A 33 -14.03 -5.06 21.64
N LYS A 34 -14.79 -4.94 22.74
CA LYS A 34 -16.23 -5.25 22.76
C LYS A 34 -16.89 -4.54 21.57
N VAL A 35 -17.65 -5.29 20.78
CA VAL A 35 -18.45 -4.80 19.65
C VAL A 35 -19.46 -3.78 20.17
N GLY A 36 -19.06 -2.51 20.21
CA GLY A 36 -19.95 -1.37 20.34
C GLY A 36 -20.30 -0.88 18.94
N HIS A 37 -21.59 -0.71 18.65
CA HIS A 37 -22.03 -0.01 17.44
C HIS A 37 -21.44 1.41 17.43
N SER A 38 -20.41 1.64 16.62
CA SER A 38 -20.00 2.98 16.24
C SER A 38 -19.84 3.07 14.74
N SER A 39 -20.34 4.18 14.22
CA SER A 39 -20.47 4.55 12.81
C SER A 39 -19.23 4.23 11.98
N ARG A 40 -19.48 3.72 10.76
CA ARG A 40 -18.51 3.63 9.65
C ARG A 40 -17.77 4.97 9.49
N SER A 41 -16.57 5.05 10.04
CA SER A 41 -15.61 6.12 9.80
C SER A 41 -14.45 5.50 9.04
N HIS A 42 -14.03 6.16 7.96
CA HIS A 42 -12.92 5.76 7.09
C HIS A 42 -11.58 5.84 7.84
N THR A 43 -11.19 4.78 8.54
CA THR A 43 -9.94 4.73 9.31
C THR A 43 -9.21 3.40 9.14
N SER A 44 -8.08 3.42 8.43
CA SER A 44 -6.94 2.47 8.47
C SER A 44 -7.24 0.96 8.30
N MET A 45 -6.53 0.29 7.39
CA MET A 45 -6.49 -1.19 7.24
C MET A 45 -6.36 -1.96 8.56
N LEU A 46 -5.72 -1.37 9.58
CA LEU A 46 -5.58 -1.99 10.90
C LEU A 46 -6.92 -2.13 11.65
N GLN A 47 -7.88 -1.23 11.45
CA GLN A 47 -9.21 -1.34 12.05
C GLN A 47 -10.12 -2.31 11.29
N ASP A 48 -10.01 -2.38 9.96
CA ASP A 48 -10.75 -3.39 9.19
C ASP A 48 -10.22 -4.82 9.45
N THR A 49 -8.91 -4.95 9.72
CA THR A 49 -8.32 -6.23 10.17
C THR A 49 -8.87 -6.64 11.55
N GLN A 50 -9.12 -5.68 12.45
CA GLN A 50 -9.78 -5.94 13.74
C GLN A 50 -11.21 -6.47 13.58
N LEU A 51 -11.94 -6.02 12.56
CA LEU A 51 -13.30 -6.48 12.28
C LEU A 51 -13.32 -7.86 11.59
N GLN A 52 -12.40 -8.15 10.66
CA GLN A 52 -12.40 -9.44 9.94
C GLN A 52 -11.84 -10.60 10.78
N ALA A 53 -10.87 -10.36 11.65
CA ALA A 53 -10.34 -11.39 12.55
C ALA A 53 -11.39 -11.86 13.60
N GLY A 54 -12.42 -11.06 13.86
CA GLY A 54 -13.46 -11.35 14.86
C GLY A 54 -14.73 -12.02 14.34
N VAL A 55 -14.93 -12.15 13.01
CA VAL A 55 -16.24 -12.56 12.45
C VAL A 55 -16.29 -14.02 11.99
N GLU A 56 -15.17 -14.66 11.66
CA GLU A 56 -15.21 -15.98 11.01
C GLU A 56 -15.13 -17.21 11.93
N ASP A 57 -14.74 -17.08 13.21
CA ASP A 57 -14.81 -18.18 14.18
C ASP A 57 -16.19 -18.29 14.88
N VAL A 58 -17.14 -17.43 14.54
CA VAL A 58 -18.39 -17.25 15.31
C VAL A 58 -19.53 -18.21 14.89
N LYS A 59 -19.31 -19.16 13.98
CA LYS A 59 -20.35 -20.16 13.60
C LYS A 59 -20.21 -21.54 14.23
N ALA A 60 -19.24 -21.74 15.13
CA ALA A 60 -19.15 -22.98 15.89
C ALA A 60 -19.07 -22.67 17.38
N ASN A 61 -20.21 -22.82 18.07
CA ASN A 61 -20.35 -23.01 19.52
C ASN A 61 -19.33 -22.30 20.42
N ARG A 62 -19.67 -21.13 20.97
CA ARG A 62 -18.93 -20.62 22.13
C ARG A 62 -19.85 -20.12 23.24
N THR A 63 -19.77 -20.87 24.35
CA THR A 63 -19.82 -20.38 25.72
C THR A 63 -18.97 -19.13 25.90
N GLU A 64 -19.46 -18.18 26.70
CA GLU A 64 -18.76 -16.97 27.12
C GLU A 64 -17.37 -17.30 27.69
N LYS A 65 -16.35 -16.50 27.32
CA LYS A 65 -14.94 -16.47 27.79
C LYS A 65 -13.88 -17.23 26.98
N ASP A 66 -13.75 -16.95 25.69
CA ASP A 66 -12.43 -17.07 25.05
C ASP A 66 -12.00 -15.71 24.49
N GLU A 67 -11.05 -15.07 25.18
CA GLU A 67 -10.30 -13.93 24.65
C GLU A 67 -9.46 -14.41 23.47
N PHE A 68 -9.88 -14.10 22.24
CA PHE A 68 -9.04 -14.32 21.08
C PHE A 68 -7.87 -13.33 21.11
N LYS A 69 -6.66 -13.83 21.34
CA LYS A 69 -5.40 -13.08 21.28
C LYS A 69 -4.71 -13.41 19.97
N SER A 70 -4.84 -12.55 18.97
CA SER A 70 -4.04 -12.65 17.75
C SER A 70 -2.90 -11.63 17.77
N THR A 71 -1.69 -12.07 17.43
CA THR A 71 -0.55 -11.17 17.27
C THR A 71 -0.47 -10.78 15.79
N ILE A 72 -0.42 -9.48 15.51
CA ILE A 72 -0.08 -8.97 14.17
C ILE A 72 1.38 -8.54 14.17
N HIS A 73 2.13 -9.06 13.21
CA HIS A 73 3.49 -8.63 12.93
C HIS A 73 3.49 -7.55 11.85
N VAL A 74 4.21 -6.46 12.11
CA VAL A 74 4.57 -5.47 11.10
C VAL A 74 6.00 -5.76 10.70
N HIS A 75 6.25 -5.82 9.40
CA HIS A 75 7.57 -6.08 8.82
C HIS A 75 8.05 -4.85 8.06
N ARG A 76 9.36 -4.58 8.14
CA ARG A 76 10.02 -3.76 7.12
C ARG A 76 10.18 -4.59 5.86
N LEU A 77 10.01 -3.98 4.69
CA LEU A 77 10.28 -4.66 3.43
C LEU A 77 11.77 -4.99 3.30
N ASP A 78 12.63 -4.11 3.81
CA ASP A 78 14.07 -4.36 3.89
C ASP A 78 14.39 -5.67 4.62
N ASP A 79 13.82 -5.89 5.81
CA ASP A 79 14.06 -7.11 6.59
C ASP A 79 13.58 -8.37 5.83
N LEU A 80 12.52 -8.26 5.02
CA LEU A 80 12.04 -9.38 4.20
C LEU A 80 13.03 -9.73 3.08
N PHE A 81 13.57 -8.72 2.37
CA PHE A 81 14.58 -8.91 1.32
C PHE A 81 16.00 -9.12 1.84
N GLU A 82 16.24 -8.93 3.14
CA GLU A 82 17.50 -9.31 3.79
C GLU A 82 17.47 -10.77 4.26
N HIS A 83 16.29 -11.31 4.59
CA HIS A 83 16.17 -12.62 5.21
C HIS A 83 15.36 -13.61 4.36
N MET A 84 14.04 -13.41 4.28
CA MET A 84 13.13 -14.37 3.67
C MET A 84 13.30 -14.46 2.14
N TRP A 85 13.64 -13.34 1.51
CA TRP A 85 13.75 -13.17 0.06
C TRP A 85 15.15 -12.68 -0.34
N HIS A 86 16.19 -13.11 0.37
CA HIS A 86 17.57 -12.61 0.20
C HIS A 86 18.19 -12.87 -1.18
N GLU A 87 17.73 -13.89 -1.90
CA GLU A 87 18.16 -14.19 -3.28
C GLU A 87 17.27 -13.52 -4.34
N GLU A 88 16.19 -12.88 -3.93
CA GLU A 88 15.22 -12.26 -4.83
C GLU A 88 15.49 -10.76 -5.02
N LYS A 89 15.00 -10.23 -6.14
CA LYS A 89 14.99 -8.80 -6.43
C LYS A 89 13.57 -8.29 -6.58
N LEU A 90 13.30 -7.14 -5.94
CA LEU A 90 12.03 -6.47 -6.13
C LEU A 90 12.00 -5.84 -7.53
N ALA A 91 11.19 -6.40 -8.42
CA ALA A 91 10.98 -5.85 -9.77
C ALA A 91 9.82 -4.85 -9.81
N PHE A 92 8.74 -5.18 -9.11
CA PHE A 92 7.52 -4.38 -9.04
C PHE A 92 6.85 -4.46 -7.66
N ALA A 93 6.28 -3.34 -7.17
CA ALA A 93 5.44 -3.31 -5.99
C ALA A 93 4.17 -2.48 -6.21
N HIS A 94 3.02 -2.98 -5.75
CA HIS A 94 1.81 -2.18 -5.61
C HIS A 94 1.55 -1.99 -4.10
N ILE A 95 1.63 -0.75 -3.64
CA ILE A 95 1.54 -0.37 -2.23
C ILE A 95 0.21 0.35 -2.01
N ASP A 96 -0.78 -0.42 -1.58
CA ASP A 96 -2.10 0.05 -1.18
C ASP A 96 -2.30 -0.31 0.30
N VAL A 97 -2.12 0.70 1.17
CA VAL A 97 -2.10 0.52 2.63
C VAL A 97 -2.95 1.59 3.36
N GLU A 98 -3.89 2.20 2.64
CA GLU A 98 -4.91 3.11 3.17
C GLU A 98 -4.33 4.26 4.02
N GLY A 99 -3.30 4.96 3.52
CA GLY A 99 -2.71 6.15 4.13
C GLY A 99 -1.43 5.91 4.93
N ALA A 100 -0.84 4.72 4.86
CA ALA A 100 0.43 4.37 5.50
C ALA A 100 1.60 4.23 4.50
N GLU A 101 1.46 4.76 3.29
CA GLU A 101 2.42 4.59 2.19
C GLU A 101 3.81 5.10 2.57
N LEU A 102 3.90 6.27 3.22
CA LEU A 102 5.17 6.79 3.72
C LEU A 102 5.87 5.86 4.71
N ASP A 103 5.11 5.20 5.59
CA ASP A 103 5.67 4.27 6.58
C ASP A 103 6.27 3.04 5.89
N VAL A 104 5.57 2.51 4.89
CA VAL A 104 6.07 1.39 4.06
C VAL A 104 7.29 1.80 3.26
N LEU A 105 7.28 2.99 2.63
CA LEU A 105 8.41 3.49 1.85
C LEU A 105 9.67 3.68 2.70
N HIS A 106 9.55 4.15 3.94
CA HIS A 106 10.68 4.22 4.87
C HIS A 106 11.17 2.82 5.28
N GLY A 107 10.25 1.86 5.46
CA GLY A 107 10.59 0.47 5.74
C GLY A 107 11.19 -0.31 4.55
N ALA A 108 11.20 0.29 3.37
CA ALA A 108 11.63 -0.31 2.11
C ALA A 108 12.80 0.44 1.46
N GLU A 109 13.38 1.42 2.15
CA GLU A 109 14.36 2.34 1.57
C GLU A 109 15.54 1.61 0.93
N SER A 110 16.15 0.68 1.67
CA SER A 110 17.36 -0.03 1.20
C SER A 110 17.05 -0.90 -0.01
N THR A 111 15.92 -1.59 0.02
CA THR A 111 15.44 -2.45 -1.07
C THR A 111 15.12 -1.63 -2.32
N ILE A 112 14.39 -0.51 -2.17
CA ILE A 112 14.01 0.38 -3.28
C ILE A 112 15.25 1.02 -3.91
N GLN A 113 16.23 1.42 -3.10
CA GLN A 113 17.49 1.99 -3.60
C GLN A 113 18.33 0.94 -4.34
N ARG A 114 18.44 -0.28 -3.80
CA ARG A 114 19.21 -1.39 -4.38
C ARG A 114 18.63 -1.88 -5.71
N ASP A 115 17.33 -2.18 -5.72
CA ASP A 115 16.72 -2.93 -6.83
C ASP A 115 16.13 -2.03 -7.91
N ARG A 116 15.88 -0.76 -7.58
CA ARG A 116 15.27 0.22 -8.47
C ARG A 116 13.96 -0.32 -9.11
N PRO A 117 13.00 -0.84 -8.32
CA PRO A 117 11.74 -1.41 -8.84
C PRO A 117 10.89 -0.35 -9.52
N LEU A 118 9.95 -0.75 -10.38
CA LEU A 118 8.76 0.08 -10.58
C LEU A 118 7.86 -0.09 -9.36
N PHE A 119 7.23 0.95 -8.85
CA PHE A 119 6.22 0.75 -7.81
C PHE A 119 5.06 1.71 -7.94
N SER A 120 3.90 1.36 -7.41
CA SER A 120 2.77 2.26 -7.31
C SER A 120 2.36 2.49 -5.87
N VAL A 121 1.92 3.71 -5.55
CA VAL A 121 1.33 4.07 -4.25
C VAL A 121 -0.05 4.67 -4.47
N GLU A 122 -0.95 4.47 -3.51
CA GLU A 122 -2.23 5.19 -3.46
C GLU A 122 -2.07 6.55 -2.77
N VAL A 123 -2.77 7.58 -3.27
CA VAL A 123 -2.84 8.88 -2.59
C VAL A 123 -4.25 9.47 -2.70
N TRP A 124 -4.75 10.01 -1.59
CA TRP A 124 -5.98 10.81 -1.58
C TRP A 124 -5.58 12.28 -1.71
N VAL A 125 -5.65 12.78 -2.94
CA VAL A 125 -4.94 13.98 -3.38
C VAL A 125 -5.31 15.20 -2.56
N HIS A 126 -6.61 15.38 -2.31
CA HIS A 126 -7.21 16.55 -1.66
C HIS A 126 -7.51 16.35 -0.18
N LYS A 127 -7.66 15.11 0.31
CA LYS A 127 -7.92 14.87 1.74
C LYS A 127 -6.84 15.46 2.65
N ASN A 128 -5.57 15.36 2.27
CA ASN A 128 -4.46 15.90 3.05
C ASN A 128 -3.31 16.34 2.15
N HIS A 129 -3.33 17.61 1.74
CA HIS A 129 -2.29 18.19 0.87
C HIS A 129 -0.87 18.07 1.45
N THR A 130 -0.72 18.17 2.76
CA THR A 130 0.59 18.02 3.42
C THR A 130 1.10 16.60 3.26
N TYR A 131 0.24 15.59 3.44
CA TYR A 131 0.61 14.20 3.21
C TYR A 131 0.91 13.93 1.74
N THR A 132 0.06 14.40 0.82
CA THR A 132 0.28 14.31 -0.63
C THR A 132 1.64 14.89 -1.01
N ARG A 133 2.01 16.04 -0.45
CA ARG A 133 3.33 16.66 -0.66
C ARG A 133 4.45 15.80 -0.10
N SER A 134 4.38 15.38 1.16
CA SER A 134 5.40 14.53 1.76
C SER A 134 5.60 13.23 0.98
N LEU A 135 4.53 12.60 0.49
CA LEU A 135 4.62 11.39 -0.33
C LEU A 135 5.37 11.63 -1.64
N ILE A 136 5.02 12.69 -2.37
CA ILE A 136 5.68 13.03 -3.64
C ILE A 136 7.14 13.42 -3.41
N ASP A 137 7.42 14.19 -2.35
CA ASP A 137 8.78 14.60 -1.99
C ASP A 137 9.65 13.39 -1.62
N THR A 138 9.13 12.45 -0.82
CA THR A 138 9.82 11.20 -0.47
C THR A 138 10.10 10.35 -1.72
N VAL A 139 9.11 10.18 -2.62
CA VAL A 139 9.30 9.47 -3.89
C VAL A 139 10.40 10.16 -4.72
N GLY A 140 10.37 11.48 -4.81
CA GLY A 140 11.39 12.27 -5.49
C GLY A 140 12.78 12.09 -4.88
N ALA A 141 12.88 12.09 -3.55
CA ALA A 141 14.13 11.90 -2.80
C ALA A 141 14.74 10.51 -3.04
N TYR A 142 13.91 9.49 -3.26
CA TYR A 142 14.38 8.16 -3.69
C TYR A 142 14.82 8.11 -5.15
N GLY A 143 14.78 9.22 -5.88
CA GLY A 143 15.18 9.30 -7.29
C GLY A 143 14.13 8.74 -8.24
N TYR A 144 12.85 8.88 -7.91
CA TYR A 144 11.72 8.44 -8.74
C TYR A 144 10.91 9.62 -9.28
N ARG A 145 10.20 9.37 -10.38
CA ARG A 145 9.22 10.26 -10.95
C ARG A 145 7.83 9.63 -10.84
N PRO A 146 6.91 10.22 -10.07
CA PRO A 146 5.54 9.72 -9.99
C PRO A 146 4.71 10.20 -11.19
N TYR A 147 3.89 9.30 -11.70
CA TYR A 147 2.87 9.57 -12.71
C TYR A 147 1.51 9.15 -12.16
N ALA A 148 0.56 10.08 -12.16
CA ALA A 148 -0.80 9.75 -11.78
C ALA A 148 -1.49 8.97 -12.89
N ILE A 149 -2.08 7.85 -12.52
CA ILE A 149 -2.98 7.08 -13.38
C ILE A 149 -4.32 7.81 -13.41
N ALA A 150 -4.86 8.12 -14.59
CA ALA A 150 -6.22 8.67 -14.74
C ALA A 150 -7.31 7.61 -14.49
N GLU A 151 -7.26 6.99 -13.33
CA GLU A 151 -8.29 6.10 -12.81
C GLU A 151 -8.86 6.62 -11.49
N LYS A 152 -9.92 5.96 -11.04
CA LYS A 152 -10.44 6.12 -9.68
C LYS A 152 -9.97 4.91 -8.89
N CYS A 153 -9.28 5.09 -7.76
CA CYS A 153 -9.08 3.98 -6.83
C CYS A 153 -10.31 3.80 -5.96
N GLY A 154 -10.91 2.61 -6.06
CA GLY A 154 -12.12 2.24 -5.34
C GLY A 154 -13.32 3.14 -5.67
N LEU A 155 -13.98 3.63 -4.62
CA LEU A 155 -15.19 4.46 -4.73
C LEU A 155 -14.92 5.96 -4.57
N ASN A 156 -13.69 6.36 -4.24
CA ASN A 156 -13.35 7.73 -3.92
C ASN A 156 -12.85 8.48 -5.18
N LEU A 157 -13.53 9.58 -5.54
CA LEU A 157 -13.16 10.41 -6.69
C LEU A 157 -11.84 11.18 -6.49
N ASP A 158 -11.40 11.36 -5.25
CA ASP A 158 -10.14 12.02 -4.86
C ASP A 158 -8.92 11.09 -4.95
N CYS A 159 -9.15 9.79 -4.93
CA CYS A 159 -8.10 8.80 -4.82
C CYS A 159 -7.40 8.54 -6.17
N ARG A 160 -6.07 8.57 -6.22
CA ARG A 160 -5.27 8.16 -7.39
C ARG A 160 -4.17 7.17 -7.05
N ASN A 161 -3.92 6.22 -7.96
CA ASN A 161 -2.65 5.50 -8.00
C ASN A 161 -1.57 6.36 -8.67
N LEU A 162 -0.39 6.41 -8.06
CA LEU A 162 0.81 7.01 -8.64
C LEU A 162 1.79 5.91 -9.01
N LEU A 163 2.09 5.74 -10.30
CA LEU A 163 3.19 4.89 -10.74
C LEU A 163 4.50 5.65 -10.63
N CYS A 164 5.40 5.15 -9.79
CA CYS A 164 6.71 5.70 -9.52
C CYS A 164 7.75 5.00 -10.39
N VAL A 165 8.34 5.77 -11.32
CA VAL A 165 9.33 5.28 -12.28
C VAL A 165 10.73 5.76 -11.88
N PRO A 166 11.75 4.90 -11.82
CA PRO A 166 13.13 5.33 -11.58
C PRO A 166 13.54 6.41 -12.58
N THR A 167 14.16 7.50 -12.11
CA THR A 167 14.50 8.65 -12.95
C THR A 167 15.36 8.25 -14.15
N GLU A 168 16.28 7.29 -13.96
CA GLU A 168 17.15 6.75 -15.00
C GLU A 168 16.39 5.96 -16.09
N ARG A 169 15.17 5.47 -15.79
CA ARG A 169 14.31 4.76 -16.75
C ARG A 169 13.24 5.66 -17.40
N HIS A 170 13.16 6.93 -17.00
CA HIS A 170 12.14 7.87 -17.45
C HIS A 170 12.05 7.99 -18.97
N SER A 171 13.17 8.22 -19.65
CA SER A 171 13.18 8.43 -21.10
C SER A 171 12.69 7.20 -21.86
N ALA A 172 13.09 6.01 -21.40
CA ALA A 172 12.62 4.76 -21.96
C ALA A 172 11.12 4.57 -21.69
N PHE A 173 10.65 4.87 -20.48
CA PHE A 173 9.24 4.79 -20.12
C PHE A 173 8.37 5.69 -21.00
N VAL A 174 8.72 6.98 -21.11
CA VAL A 174 7.96 7.95 -21.92
C VAL A 174 7.96 7.58 -23.41
N ALA A 175 9.04 7.01 -23.93
CA ALA A 175 9.10 6.56 -25.33
C ALA A 175 8.10 5.44 -25.65
N HIS A 176 7.63 4.69 -24.64
CA HIS A 176 6.62 3.64 -24.80
C HIS A 176 5.19 4.13 -24.54
N LEU A 177 5.00 5.36 -24.06
CA LEU A 177 3.67 5.94 -23.89
C LEU A 177 3.16 6.42 -25.25
N THR A 178 1.95 6.02 -25.63
CA THR A 178 1.29 6.60 -26.80
C THR A 178 0.80 8.02 -26.49
N SER A 179 0.46 8.80 -27.52
CA SER A 179 -0.14 10.13 -27.32
C SER A 179 -1.47 10.07 -26.55
N HIS A 180 -2.19 8.95 -26.63
CA HIS A 180 -3.41 8.72 -25.85
C HIS A 180 -3.07 8.46 -24.38
N ASP A 181 -2.04 7.65 -24.11
CA ASP A 181 -1.58 7.38 -22.74
C ASP A 181 -1.05 8.65 -22.08
N MET A 182 -0.29 9.50 -22.78
CA MET A 182 0.18 10.76 -22.21
C MET A 182 -0.95 11.69 -21.73
N MET A 183 -2.15 11.60 -22.32
CA MET A 183 -3.32 12.35 -21.83
C MET A 183 -3.97 11.72 -20.60
N GLN A 184 -3.83 10.40 -20.42
CA GLN A 184 -4.29 9.67 -19.24
C GLN A 184 -3.26 9.69 -18.10
N TRP A 185 -2.00 9.94 -18.40
CA TRP A 185 -0.91 9.88 -17.43
C TRP A 185 -0.37 11.28 -17.19
N LEU A 186 -0.63 11.81 -16.00
CA LEU A 186 -0.17 13.14 -15.64
C LEU A 186 1.11 13.03 -14.83
N SER A 187 2.20 13.61 -15.33
CA SER A 187 3.44 13.72 -14.57
C SER A 187 3.18 14.52 -13.29
N ALA A 188 3.27 13.85 -12.15
CA ALA A 188 3.10 14.44 -10.83
C ALA A 188 4.45 14.92 -10.28
N SER A 189 5.23 15.64 -11.09
CA SER A 189 6.58 16.07 -10.72
C SER A 189 6.61 16.99 -9.49
N THR A 190 5.46 17.57 -9.13
CA THR A 190 5.23 18.23 -7.83
C THR A 190 3.82 17.94 -7.34
N ALA A 191 3.60 18.09 -6.02
CA ALA A 191 2.28 17.96 -5.41
C ALA A 191 1.28 18.98 -5.95
N GLU A 192 1.71 20.21 -6.22
CA GLU A 192 0.86 21.27 -6.76
C GLU A 192 0.36 20.93 -8.16
N SER A 193 1.19 20.27 -8.99
CA SER A 193 0.79 19.79 -10.31
C SER A 193 -0.32 18.73 -10.19
N LEU A 194 -0.14 17.77 -9.29
CA LEU A 194 -1.12 16.71 -9.05
C LEU A 194 -2.45 17.27 -8.54
N ILE A 195 -2.39 18.12 -7.50
CA ILE A 195 -3.57 18.73 -6.87
C ILE A 195 -4.37 19.57 -7.87
N LYS A 196 -3.71 20.33 -8.76
CA LYS A 196 -4.42 21.13 -9.76
C LYS A 196 -5.12 20.29 -10.83
N THR A 197 -4.57 19.12 -11.16
CA THR A 197 -5.04 18.35 -12.31
C THR A 197 -6.08 17.31 -11.93
N VAL A 198 -6.05 16.83 -10.69
CA VAL A 198 -7.05 15.90 -10.16
C VAL A 198 -8.27 16.69 -9.66
N PRO A 199 -9.49 16.42 -10.13
CA PRO A 199 -10.69 17.07 -9.60
C PRO A 199 -10.88 16.75 -8.11
N ALA A 200 -11.26 17.76 -7.32
CA ALA A 200 -11.78 17.51 -5.98
C ALA A 200 -13.09 16.71 -6.08
N GLY A 201 -13.15 15.58 -5.36
CA GLY A 201 -14.30 14.68 -5.32
C GLY A 201 -15.50 15.22 -4.57
#